data_AF-A0AAD4DN54-F1
#
_entry.id   AF-A0AAD4DN54-F1
#
_cell.length_a   1.000
_cell.length_b   1.000
_cell.length_c   1.000
_cell.angle_alpha   90.00
_cell.angle_beta   90.00
_cell.angle_gamma   90.00
#
_symmetry.space_group_name_H-M   'P 1'
#
loop_
_entity.id
_entity.type
_entity.pdbx_description
1 polymer ?
#
loop_
_entity_poly.entity_id
_entity_poly.type
_entity_poly.pdbx_seq_one_letter_code
_entity_poly.pdbx_strand_id
1 'polypeptide(L)'
;MDVINCISKTDGLPDAPLVDHTQYYQPTSRYYVNGPQVHKYMKQMHTKVLSPHDLITIGETPFTHEASELATKPWMLRELKAIVGRWQQFMHDDGFWNAINIENYDQARSVSRFGNDSVEWPAVSAKMLAIFEVHKYVKFKDY
;
A
#
# COMPACT_ATOMS: atom_id res chain seq x y z
N MET A 1 -2.16 -2.15 -11.78
CA MET A 1 -1.77 -0.96 -12.54
C MET A 1 -0.58 -0.37 -11.82
N ASP A 2 0.59 -0.55 -12.40
CA ASP A 2 1.88 -0.19 -11.80
C ASP A 2 1.99 1.32 -11.58
N VAL A 3 2.48 1.71 -10.39
CA VAL A 3 2.74 3.10 -9.94
C VAL A 3 1.71 4.14 -10.42
N ILE A 4 0.42 3.78 -10.43
CA ILE A 4 -0.58 4.49 -11.23
C ILE A 4 -0.86 5.91 -10.70
N ASN A 5 -0.61 6.14 -9.42
CA ASN A 5 -0.78 7.47 -8.83
C ASN A 5 0.33 8.46 -9.21
N CYS A 6 1.39 8.01 -9.90
CA CYS A 6 2.52 8.83 -10.31
C CYS A 6 2.38 9.42 -11.72
N ILE A 7 1.26 9.22 -12.42
CA ILE A 7 1.11 9.60 -13.83
C ILE A 7 0.99 11.11 -14.07
N SER A 8 0.58 11.89 -13.07
CA SER A 8 0.43 13.35 -13.17
C SER A 8 1.61 14.06 -12.53
N LYS A 9 2.30 14.92 -13.28
CA LYS A 9 3.45 15.70 -12.78
C LYS A 9 3.04 17.16 -12.56
N THR A 10 3.79 17.85 -11.70
CA THR A 10 3.71 19.30 -11.53
C THR A 10 4.32 19.98 -12.75
N ASP A 11 3.66 21.04 -13.23
CA ASP A 11 4.12 21.79 -14.40
C ASP A 11 5.52 22.38 -14.16
N GLY A 12 6.33 22.41 -15.23
CA GLY A 12 7.69 22.94 -15.20
C GLY A 12 8.75 22.02 -14.58
N LEU A 13 8.36 20.92 -13.92
CA LEU A 13 9.27 19.96 -13.28
C LEU A 13 10.32 20.66 -12.38
N PRO A 14 9.88 21.43 -11.37
CA PRO A 14 10.78 22.22 -10.55
C PRO A 14 11.76 21.34 -9.76
N ASP A 15 12.91 21.91 -9.41
CA ASP A 15 13.87 21.26 -8.53
C ASP A 15 13.23 20.92 -7.18
N ALA A 16 13.61 19.77 -6.62
CA ALA A 16 13.21 19.37 -5.28
C ALA A 16 13.93 20.21 -4.22
N PRO A 17 13.25 20.53 -3.10
CA PRO A 17 13.91 21.19 -1.98
C PRO A 17 15.11 20.37 -1.49
N LEU A 18 16.17 21.06 -1.10
CA LEU A 18 17.31 20.45 -0.44
C LEU A 18 16.90 20.01 0.97
N VAL A 19 16.63 18.71 1.13
CA VAL A 19 16.30 18.09 2.42
C VAL A 19 17.46 17.28 2.98
N ASP A 20 18.34 16.78 2.11
CA ASP A 20 19.60 16.13 2.49
C ASP A 20 20.77 16.82 1.78
N HIS A 21 21.51 17.64 2.54
CA HIS A 21 22.66 18.39 2.02
C HIS A 21 23.87 17.51 1.66
N THR A 22 23.85 16.23 2.02
CA THR A 22 24.91 15.27 1.69
C THR A 22 24.68 14.57 0.34
N GLN A 23 23.47 14.69 -0.22
CA GLN A 23 23.08 14.02 -1.45
C GLN A 23 22.92 15.01 -2.60
N TYR A 24 23.38 14.63 -3.78
CA TYR A 24 23.17 15.43 -4.99
C TYR A 24 21.70 15.39 -5.44
N TYR A 25 21.08 14.21 -5.43
CA TYR A 25 19.68 14.04 -5.80
C TYR A 25 18.76 14.14 -4.59
N GLN A 26 17.65 14.86 -4.77
CA GLN A 26 16.65 15.07 -3.72
C GLN A 26 15.34 14.34 -4.06
N PRO A 27 14.56 13.92 -3.05
CA PRO A 27 13.25 13.29 -3.27
C PRO A 27 12.27 14.21 -4.00
N THR A 28 11.74 13.74 -5.13
CA THR A 28 10.81 14.50 -5.99
C THR A 28 9.37 14.00 -5.92
N SER A 29 9.07 13.02 -5.06
CA SER A 29 7.74 12.39 -4.93
C SER A 29 6.60 13.41 -4.79
N ARG A 30 6.83 14.49 -4.04
CA ARG A 30 5.89 15.62 -3.88
C ARG A 30 5.38 16.24 -5.18
N TYR A 31 6.09 16.07 -6.29
CA TYR A 31 5.73 16.68 -7.57
C TYR A 31 4.99 15.74 -8.52
N TYR A 32 4.95 14.44 -8.25
CA TYR A 32 4.32 13.47 -9.14
C TYR A 32 3.39 12.46 -8.45
N VAL A 33 3.60 12.17 -7.17
CA VAL A 33 2.71 11.30 -6.39
C VAL A 33 1.40 12.04 -6.17
N ASN A 34 0.29 11.40 -6.58
CA ASN A 34 -1.04 11.98 -6.49
C ASN A 34 -1.13 13.36 -7.14
N GLY A 35 -0.39 13.58 -8.24
CA GLY A 35 -0.23 14.90 -8.85
C GLY A 35 -1.55 15.52 -9.34
N PRO A 36 -1.51 16.80 -9.76
CA PRO A 36 -2.69 17.68 -9.88
C PRO A 36 -3.80 17.16 -10.82
N GLN A 37 -3.45 16.38 -11.83
CA GLN A 37 -4.37 15.85 -12.84
C GLN A 37 -4.64 14.35 -12.66
N VAL A 38 -4.11 13.68 -11.63
CA VAL A 38 -4.18 12.21 -11.48
C VAL A 38 -5.62 11.71 -11.52
N HIS A 39 -6.53 12.31 -10.74
CA HIS A 39 -7.93 11.88 -10.72
C HIS A 39 -8.67 12.18 -12.03
N LYS A 40 -8.27 13.24 -12.77
CA LYS A 40 -8.81 13.53 -14.09
C LYS A 40 -8.42 12.43 -15.07
N TYR A 41 -7.14 12.03 -15.10
CA TYR A 41 -6.65 10.97 -15.96
C TYR A 41 -7.26 9.61 -15.60
N MET A 42 -7.40 9.30 -14.31
CA MET A 42 -8.07 8.07 -13.86
C MET A 42 -9.54 8.02 -14.31
N LYS A 43 -10.30 9.12 -14.16
CA LYS A 43 -11.68 9.21 -14.66
C LYS A 43 -11.75 9.03 -16.18
N GLN A 44 -10.83 9.67 -16.92
CA GLN A 44 -10.77 9.52 -18.38
C GLN A 44 -10.46 8.08 -18.80
N MET A 45 -9.49 7.42 -18.16
CA MET A 45 -9.15 6.03 -18.43
C MET A 45 -10.32 5.10 -18.11
N HIS A 46 -10.97 5.32 -16.97
CA HIS A 46 -12.16 4.58 -16.58
C HIS A 46 -13.26 4.70 -17.65
N THR A 47 -13.68 5.92 -17.99
CA THR A 47 -14.77 6.15 -18.94
C THR A 47 -14.45 5.68 -20.37
N LYS A 48 -13.21 5.88 -20.84
CA LYS A 48 -12.85 5.60 -22.23
C LYS A 48 -12.44 4.16 -22.50
N VAL A 49 -11.99 3.42 -21.48
CA VAL A 49 -11.35 2.11 -21.67
C VAL A 49 -11.91 1.06 -20.73
N LEU A 50 -11.98 1.34 -19.42
CA LEU A 50 -12.24 0.29 -18.42
C LEU A 50 -13.74 -0.01 -18.28
N SER A 51 -14.58 1.01 -18.12
CA SER A 51 -16.01 0.86 -17.82
C SER A 51 -16.85 0.15 -18.88
N PRO A 52 -16.50 0.14 -20.18
CA PRO A 52 -17.23 -0.66 -21.17
C PRO A 52 -17.07 -2.18 -20.99
N HIS A 53 -16.16 -2.63 -20.12
CA HIS A 53 -15.82 -4.03 -19.93
C HIS A 53 -16.10 -4.47 -18.49
N ASP A 54 -16.43 -5.74 -18.30
CA ASP A 54 -16.53 -6.35 -16.97
C ASP A 54 -15.13 -6.75 -16.49
N LEU A 55 -14.46 -5.82 -15.79
CA LEU A 55 -13.08 -5.94 -15.37
C LEU A 55 -12.89 -5.49 -13.93
N ILE A 56 -11.86 -6.04 -13.30
CA ILE A 56 -11.32 -5.53 -12.03
C ILE A 56 -10.00 -4.84 -12.32
N THR A 57 -9.81 -3.64 -11.77
CA THR A 57 -8.54 -2.93 -11.80
C THR A 57 -8.03 -2.71 -10.38
N ILE A 58 -6.83 -3.19 -10.10
CA ILE A 58 -6.11 -2.93 -8.85
C ILE A 58 -4.98 -1.97 -9.16
N GLY A 59 -4.97 -0.80 -8.51
CA GLY A 59 -3.90 0.18 -8.63
C GLY A 59 -2.85 -0.03 -7.56
N GLU A 60 -1.58 -0.07 -7.96
CA GLU A 60 -0.48 0.10 -7.02
C GLU A 60 -0.23 1.60 -6.83
N THR A 61 -0.44 2.09 -5.61
CA THR A 61 -0.39 3.52 -5.31
C THR A 61 0.63 3.79 -4.20
N PRO A 62 1.95 3.72 -4.48
CA PRO A 62 2.98 3.96 -3.49
C PRO A 62 2.92 5.38 -2.92
N PHE A 63 3.61 5.60 -1.79
CA PHE A 63 3.71 6.90 -1.10
C PHE A 63 2.39 7.50 -0.63
N THR A 64 1.33 6.70 -0.54
CA THR A 64 0.03 7.10 0.00
C THR A 64 -0.03 7.04 1.53
N HIS A 65 0.91 6.33 2.15
CA HIS A 65 1.08 6.17 3.59
C HIS A 65 2.54 6.32 4.00
N GLU A 66 2.76 6.51 5.30
CA GLU A 66 4.09 6.58 5.89
C GLU A 66 4.85 5.26 5.67
N ALA A 67 5.97 5.31 4.94
CA ALA A 67 6.75 4.12 4.61
C ALA A 67 7.23 3.35 5.85
N SER A 68 7.40 4.05 6.97
CA SER A 68 7.80 3.48 8.26
C SER A 68 6.74 2.58 8.91
N GLU A 69 5.47 2.68 8.49
CA GLU A 69 4.40 1.85 9.03
C GLU A 69 4.55 0.38 8.65
N LEU A 70 5.07 0.09 7.46
CA LEU A 70 5.29 -1.27 6.97
C LEU A 70 6.77 -1.64 6.81
N ALA A 71 7.70 -0.73 7.09
CA ALA A 71 9.15 -1.00 7.00
C ALA A 71 9.59 -2.23 7.83
N THR A 72 10.63 -2.93 7.38
CA THR A 72 11.22 -4.05 8.14
C THR A 72 11.81 -3.54 9.46
N LYS A 73 11.17 -3.88 10.57
CA LYS A 73 11.56 -3.50 11.93
C LYS A 73 11.06 -4.55 12.94
N PRO A 74 11.57 -4.59 14.18
CA PRO A 74 10.95 -5.36 15.24
C PRO A 74 9.49 -4.93 15.43
N TRP A 75 8.56 -5.87 15.31
CA TRP A 75 7.13 -5.59 15.34
C TRP A 75 6.54 -5.75 16.74
N MET A 76 5.77 -4.77 17.18
CA MET A 76 4.79 -4.97 18.24
C MET A 76 3.47 -5.41 17.61
N LEU A 77 2.89 -6.54 18.04
CA LEU A 77 1.62 -7.04 17.49
C LEU A 77 0.48 -6.01 17.54
N ARG A 78 0.51 -5.11 18.54
CA ARG A 78 -0.45 -4.00 18.65
C ARG A 78 -0.36 -3.00 17.50
N GLU A 79 0.84 -2.73 17.00
CA GLU A 79 1.06 -1.82 15.86
C GLU A 79 0.51 -2.42 14.58
N LEU A 80 0.86 -3.68 14.29
CA LEU A 80 0.35 -4.40 13.12
C LEU A 80 -1.18 -4.48 13.15
N LYS A 81 -1.76 -4.80 14.31
CA LYS A 81 -3.23 -4.82 14.50
C LYS A 81 -3.86 -3.45 14.26
N ALA A 82 -3.22 -2.36 14.70
CA ALA A 82 -3.74 -1.00 14.48
C ALA A 82 -3.72 -0.63 12.99
N ILE A 83 -2.62 -0.91 12.28
CA ILE A 83 -2.50 -0.64 10.84
C ILE A 83 -3.58 -1.39 10.07
N VAL A 84 -3.66 -2.71 10.27
CA VAL A 84 -4.66 -3.56 9.60
C VAL A 84 -6.09 -3.15 9.98
N GLY A 85 -6.35 -2.84 11.25
CA GLY A 85 -7.65 -2.38 11.72
C GLY A 85 -8.11 -1.09 11.03
N ARG A 86 -7.22 -0.10 10.89
CA ARG A 86 -7.52 1.14 10.17
C ARG A 86 -7.90 0.85 8.71
N TRP A 87 -7.12 0.03 8.01
CA TRP A 87 -7.37 -0.30 6.61
C TRP A 87 -8.65 -1.11 6.38
N GLN A 88 -8.95 -2.05 7.27
CA GLN A 88 -10.19 -2.83 7.20
C GLN A 88 -11.44 -1.97 7.45
N GLN A 89 -11.31 -0.88 8.20
CA GLN A 89 -12.42 0.04 8.52
C GLN A 89 -12.53 1.22 7.57
N PHE A 90 -11.46 1.54 6.85
CA PHE A 90 -11.39 2.71 5.98
C PHE A 90 -12.47 2.65 4.91
N MET A 91 -13.42 3.61 4.96
CA MET A 91 -14.51 3.77 4.00
C MET A 91 -15.31 2.48 3.71
N HIS A 92 -15.34 1.56 4.68
CA HIS A 92 -16.00 0.27 4.53
C HIS A 92 -17.48 0.44 4.14
N ASP A 93 -18.18 1.36 4.81
CA ASP A 93 -19.61 1.61 4.58
C ASP A 93 -19.87 2.40 3.27
N ASP A 94 -18.82 2.96 2.65
CA ASP A 94 -18.88 3.68 1.36
C ASP A 94 -18.54 2.76 0.16
N GLY A 95 -18.41 1.44 0.39
CA GLY A 95 -18.12 0.46 -0.66
C GLY A 95 -16.65 0.37 -1.05
N PHE A 96 -15.74 0.88 -0.22
CA PHE A 96 -14.29 0.72 -0.42
C PHE A 96 -13.87 -0.75 -0.32
N TRP A 97 -12.91 -1.16 -1.15
CA TRP A 97 -12.39 -2.53 -1.19
C TRP A 97 -10.86 -2.54 -1.13
N ASN A 98 -10.32 -3.35 -0.20
CA ASN A 98 -8.87 -3.53 -0.06
C ASN A 98 -8.36 -4.68 -0.94
N ALA A 99 -7.21 -4.47 -1.57
CA ALA A 99 -6.36 -5.57 -2.03
C ALA A 99 -5.43 -5.97 -0.87
N ILE A 100 -5.58 -7.20 -0.36
CA ILE A 100 -4.80 -7.70 0.77
C ILE A 100 -3.65 -8.54 0.21
N ASN A 101 -2.42 -8.16 0.52
CA ASN A 101 -1.23 -8.95 0.27
C ASN A 101 -0.11 -8.60 1.28
N ILE A 102 0.73 -9.57 1.60
CA ILE A 102 1.98 -9.36 2.36
C ILE A 102 3.24 -9.75 1.59
N GLU A 103 3.09 -10.20 0.34
CA GLU A 103 4.18 -10.45 -0.61
C GLU A 103 3.86 -9.88 -2.00
N ASN A 104 4.90 -9.47 -2.70
CA ASN A 104 4.94 -9.23 -4.15
C ASN A 104 6.40 -9.35 -4.62
N TYR A 105 6.70 -9.01 -5.87
CA TYR A 105 8.06 -9.12 -6.41
C TYR A 105 9.03 -8.04 -5.91
N ASP A 106 8.54 -6.96 -5.28
CA ASP A 106 9.34 -5.85 -4.75
C ASP A 106 9.60 -5.94 -3.24
N GLN A 107 8.98 -6.90 -2.54
CA GLN A 107 9.07 -7.06 -1.09
C GLN A 107 9.77 -8.36 -0.72
N ALA A 108 10.48 -8.35 0.42
CA ALA A 108 11.06 -9.55 1.02
C ALA A 108 9.96 -10.56 1.41
N ARG A 109 10.35 -11.82 1.58
CA ARG A 109 9.43 -12.90 1.98
C ARG A 109 8.76 -12.61 3.32
N SER A 110 7.47 -12.93 3.39
CA SER A 110 6.62 -12.58 4.52
C SER A 110 7.03 -13.24 5.83
N VAL A 111 7.48 -14.50 5.79
CA VAL A 111 7.93 -15.23 6.98
C VAL A 111 9.14 -14.55 7.62
N SER A 112 10.12 -14.12 6.83
CA SER A 112 11.31 -13.41 7.33
C SER A 112 10.98 -12.00 7.84
N ARG A 113 9.94 -11.35 7.29
CA ARG A 113 9.59 -9.96 7.62
C ARG A 113 8.61 -9.82 8.80
N PHE A 114 7.62 -10.71 8.88
CA PHE A 114 6.49 -10.63 9.81
C PHE A 114 6.36 -11.86 10.71
N GLY A 115 7.18 -12.88 10.48
CA GLY A 115 7.08 -14.18 11.13
C GLY A 115 8.38 -14.60 11.81
N ASN A 116 8.61 -15.91 11.84
CA ASN A 116 9.86 -16.52 12.29
C ASN A 116 10.30 -17.57 11.26
N ASP A 117 11.42 -17.29 10.58
CA ASP A 117 12.03 -18.15 9.56
C ASP A 117 13.16 -19.04 10.10
N SER A 118 13.37 -19.06 11.42
CA SER A 118 14.26 -20.05 12.08
C SER A 118 13.80 -21.46 11.75
N VAL A 119 14.74 -22.41 11.64
CA VAL A 119 14.51 -23.78 11.13
C VAL A 119 13.34 -24.50 11.80
N GLU A 120 13.06 -24.19 13.06
CA GLU A 120 12.02 -24.82 13.87
C GLU A 120 10.59 -24.35 13.53
N TRP A 121 10.42 -23.12 13.04
CA TRP A 121 9.12 -22.45 12.96
C TRP A 121 8.61 -22.01 11.57
N PRO A 122 9.28 -22.27 10.42
CA PRO A 122 8.95 -21.57 9.18
C PRO A 122 7.55 -21.97 8.69
N ALA A 123 7.19 -23.26 8.81
CA ALA A 123 5.90 -23.77 8.39
C ALA A 123 4.74 -23.27 9.27
N VAL A 124 4.94 -23.21 10.59
CA VAL A 124 3.91 -22.72 11.52
C VAL A 124 3.71 -21.22 11.34
N SER A 125 4.80 -20.47 11.19
CA SER A 125 4.75 -19.04 10.93
C SER A 125 4.07 -18.71 9.61
N ALA A 126 4.37 -19.43 8.53
CA ALA A 126 3.72 -19.24 7.24
C ALA A 126 2.21 -19.50 7.32
N LYS A 127 1.78 -20.55 8.02
CA LYS A 127 0.35 -20.86 8.22
C LYS A 127 -0.36 -19.79 9.04
N MET A 128 0.29 -19.25 10.06
CA MET A 128 -0.25 -18.15 10.86
C MET A 128 -0.48 -16.91 9.98
N LEU A 129 0.49 -16.56 9.13
CA LEU A 129 0.37 -15.44 8.19
C LEU A 129 -0.72 -15.68 7.14
N ALA A 130 -0.88 -16.90 6.64
CA ALA A 130 -1.97 -17.24 5.72
C ALA A 130 -3.36 -17.09 6.38
N ILE A 131 -3.50 -17.49 7.65
CA ILE A 131 -4.74 -17.28 8.42
C ILE A 131 -4.99 -15.78 8.67
N PHE A 132 -3.91 -15.02 8.86
CA PHE A 132 -4.01 -13.58 8.97
C PHE A 132 -4.55 -12.95 7.68
N GLU A 133 -4.03 -13.27 6.49
CA GLU A 133 -4.50 -12.66 5.23
C GLU A 133 -5.97 -12.94 4.87
N VAL A 134 -6.54 -14.06 5.32
CA VAL A 134 -7.96 -14.38 5.06
C VAL A 134 -8.93 -13.63 5.97
N HIS A 135 -8.45 -12.75 6.86
CA HIS A 135 -9.33 -11.94 7.68
C HIS A 135 -10.23 -11.06 6.80
N LYS A 136 -11.53 -11.11 7.04
CA LYS A 136 -12.45 -10.05 6.63
C LYS A 136 -12.85 -9.28 7.87
N TYR A 137 -13.18 -8.01 7.68
CA TYR A 137 -13.77 -7.19 8.71
C TYR A 137 -14.87 -7.96 9.47
N VAL A 138 -14.60 -8.23 10.75
CA VAL A 138 -15.59 -8.73 11.71
C VAL A 138 -15.92 -7.53 12.60
N LYS A 139 -17.17 -7.05 12.57
CA LYS A 139 -17.69 -6.15 13.62
C LYS A 139 -17.63 -6.91 14.94
N PHE A 140 -16.56 -6.72 15.70
CA PHE A 140 -16.60 -7.01 17.12
C PHE A 140 -17.55 -5.96 17.71
N LYS A 141 -18.77 -6.38 18.07
CA LYS A 141 -19.57 -5.58 18.99
C LYS A 141 -18.75 -5.46 20.26
N ASP A 142 -18.52 -4.23 20.69
CA ASP A 142 -18.04 -3.97 22.05
C ASP A 142 -19.00 -4.71 23.01
N TYR A 143 -18.45 -5.63 23.81
CA TYR A 143 -19.16 -6.30 24.90
C TYR A 143 -19.14 -5.42 26.14
#